data_AF-A0A5C9CDU7-F1
#
_entry.id   AF-A0A5C9CDU7-F1
#
_cell.length_a   1.000
_cell.length_b   1.000
_cell.length_c   1.000
_cell.angle_alpha   90.00
_cell.angle_beta   90.00
_cell.angle_gamma   90.00
#
_symmetry.space_group_name_H-M   'P 1'
#
loop_
_entity.id
_entity.type
_entity.pdbx_description
1 polymer ?
#
loop_
_entity_poly.entity_id
_entity_poly.type
_entity_poly.pdbx_seq_one_letter_code
_entity_poly.pdbx_strand_id
1 'polypeptide(L)'
;MLATSHQQDVAAQNLAHASKPGYRREIVQFEASGSADDFVGPSVSVHADQTPGGFEHTGNSLDVAISGSGLFVIDGPGGPMYSRSGVFQLNGEGQL
;
A
#
# COMPACT_ATOMS: atom_id res chain seq x y z
N MET A 1 -18.04 -13.90 13.27
CA MET A 1 -16.71 -13.88 13.94
C MET A 1 -15.55 -13.85 12.96
N LEU A 2 -15.62 -14.52 11.80
CA LEU A 2 -14.53 -14.49 10.80
C LEU A 2 -14.29 -13.08 10.21
N ALA A 3 -15.37 -12.38 9.84
CA ALA A 3 -15.31 -11.03 9.26
C ALA A 3 -14.70 -9.97 10.20
N THR A 4 -15.01 -10.04 11.49
CA THR A 4 -14.49 -9.13 12.52
C THR A 4 -13.01 -9.38 12.80
N SER A 5 -12.56 -10.65 12.79
CA SER A 5 -11.14 -10.99 12.93
C SER A 5 -10.34 -10.40 11.77
N HIS A 6 -10.83 -10.60 10.54
CA HIS A 6 -10.15 -10.09 9.35
C HIS A 6 -10.01 -8.56 9.34
N GLN A 7 -11.03 -7.85 9.84
CA GLN A 7 -10.94 -6.39 9.99
C GLN A 7 -9.88 -5.97 11.03
N GLN A 8 -9.76 -6.71 12.13
CA GLN A 8 -8.74 -6.46 13.15
C GLN A 8 -7.33 -6.72 12.60
N ASP A 9 -7.15 -7.77 11.81
CA ASP A 9 -5.87 -8.11 11.19
C ASP A 9 -5.40 -7.01 10.23
N VAL A 10 -6.28 -6.54 9.34
CA VAL A 10 -5.97 -5.43 8.41
C VAL A 10 -5.68 -4.14 9.18
N ALA A 11 -6.43 -3.83 10.23
CA ALA A 11 -6.17 -2.65 11.06
C ALA A 11 -4.80 -2.72 11.74
N ALA A 12 -4.43 -3.88 12.28
CA ALA A 12 -3.12 -4.11 12.90
C ALA A 12 -1.99 -3.97 11.88
N GLN A 13 -2.18 -4.49 10.66
CA GLN A 13 -1.19 -4.39 9.59
C GLN A 13 -1.01 -2.95 9.09
N ASN A 14 -2.12 -2.22 8.91
CA ASN A 14 -2.10 -0.80 8.58
C ASN A 14 -1.35 0.02 9.65
N LEU A 15 -1.58 -0.28 10.93
CA LEU A 15 -0.92 0.39 12.04
C LEU A 15 0.58 0.09 12.07
N ALA A 16 0.96 -1.17 11.88
CA ALA A 16 2.37 -1.60 11.87
C ALA A 16 3.17 -0.96 10.73
N HIS A 17 2.51 -0.61 9.62
CA HIS A 17 3.13 0.01 8.47
C HIS A 17 2.88 1.51 8.33
N ALA A 18 2.21 2.14 9.31
CA ALA A 18 1.85 3.56 9.25
C ALA A 18 3.06 4.50 9.08
N SER A 19 4.25 4.09 9.55
CA SER A 19 5.49 4.86 9.43
C SER A 19 6.31 4.54 8.18
N LYS A 20 5.93 3.54 7.37
CA LYS A 20 6.67 3.18 6.15
C LYS A 20 6.35 4.17 5.02
N PRO A 21 7.34 4.91 4.49
CA PRO A 21 7.11 5.81 3.38
C PRO A 21 6.57 5.07 2.15
N GLY A 22 5.53 5.62 1.52
CA GLY A 22 4.90 5.02 0.34
C GLY A 22 4.01 3.80 0.61
N TYR A 23 3.79 3.41 1.87
CA TYR A 23 2.80 2.38 2.21
C TYR A 23 1.38 2.85 1.89
N ARG A 24 0.59 1.98 1.28
CA ARG A 24 -0.83 2.21 1.00
C ARG A 24 -1.64 1.33 1.95
N ARG A 25 -2.48 1.97 2.76
CA ARG A 25 -3.37 1.25 3.68
C ARG A 25 -4.35 0.38 2.90
N GLU A 26 -4.69 -0.75 3.48
CA GLU A 26 -5.73 -1.64 2.98
C GLU A 26 -7.08 -1.27 3.60
N ILE A 27 -8.12 -1.25 2.77
CA ILE A 27 -9.50 -0.99 3.17
C ILE A 27 -10.30 -2.28 2.98
N VAL A 28 -11.00 -2.70 4.03
CA VAL A 28 -11.94 -3.82 4.00
C VAL A 28 -13.33 -3.28 3.64
N GLN A 29 -13.91 -3.77 2.55
CA GLN A 29 -15.25 -3.42 2.11
C GLN A 29 -16.17 -4.62 2.21
N PHE A 30 -17.35 -4.40 2.80
CA PHE A 30 -18.41 -5.40 2.92
C PHE A 30 -19.49 -5.06 1.91
N GLU A 31 -19.76 -5.97 0.99
CA GLU A 31 -20.83 -5.82 0.01
C GLU A 31 -21.88 -6.88 0.24
N ALA A 32 -23.14 -6.48 0.33
CA ALA A 32 -24.25 -7.41 0.25
C ALA A 32 -24.47 -7.72 -1.24
N SER A 33 -23.96 -8.85 -1.71
CA SER A 33 -24.08 -9.27 -3.10
C SER A 33 -25.37 -10.08 -3.28
N GLY A 34 -26.48 -9.44 -3.61
CA GLY A 34 -27.71 -10.17 -3.94
C GLY A 34 -28.92 -9.26 -4.14
N SER A 35 -29.79 -9.64 -5.08
CA SER A 35 -31.15 -9.10 -5.12
C SER A 35 -32.02 -9.89 -4.13
N ALA A 36 -33.19 -9.38 -3.75
CA ALA A 36 -34.07 -10.03 -2.76
C ALA A 36 -34.43 -11.50 -3.08
N ASP A 37 -34.27 -11.93 -4.34
CA ASP A 37 -34.56 -13.28 -4.86
C ASP A 37 -33.31 -14.20 -4.95
N ASP A 38 -32.10 -13.62 -4.93
CA ASP A 38 -30.81 -14.33 -5.07
C ASP A 38 -29.82 -13.82 -4.03
N PHE A 39 -30.07 -14.19 -2.76
CA PHE A 39 -29.20 -13.82 -1.65
C PHE A 39 -27.94 -14.69 -1.66
N VAL A 40 -26.91 -14.20 -2.34
CA VAL A 40 -25.54 -14.62 -2.07
C VAL A 40 -25.09 -13.83 -0.84
N GLY A 41 -24.57 -14.49 0.18
CA GLY A 41 -24.22 -13.84 1.44
C GLY A 41 -23.24 -12.66 1.28
N PRO A 42 -22.98 -11.90 2.36
CA PRO A 42 -22.07 -10.75 2.31
C PRO A 42 -20.69 -11.18 1.80
N SER A 43 -20.19 -10.48 0.77
CA SER A 43 -18.83 -10.63 0.26
C SER A 43 -17.90 -9.62 0.95
N VAL A 44 -16.64 -10.00 1.09
CA VAL A 44 -15.59 -9.17 1.67
C VAL A 44 -14.52 -8.97 0.60
N SER A 45 -14.21 -7.72 0.29
CA SER A 45 -13.10 -7.36 -0.60
C SER A 45 -12.10 -6.48 0.14
N VAL A 46 -10.82 -6.65 -0.20
CA VAL A 46 -9.72 -5.85 0.35
C VAL A 46 -9.04 -5.15 -0.82
N HIS A 47 -8.85 -3.85 -0.71
CA HIS A 47 -8.16 -3.08 -1.73
C HIS A 47 -7.25 -2.02 -1.12
N ALA A 48 -6.16 -1.70 -1.82
CA ALA A 48 -5.23 -0.66 -1.41
C ALA A 48 -5.80 0.72 -1.72
N ASP A 49 -5.78 1.61 -0.73
CA ASP A 49 -6.17 3.01 -0.88
C ASP A 49 -5.23 3.72 -1.86
N GLN A 50 -5.80 4.28 -2.92
CA GLN A 50 -5.04 4.95 -3.97
C GLN A 50 -4.81 6.44 -3.69
N THR A 51 -5.41 6.99 -2.63
CA THR A 51 -5.28 8.41 -2.29
C THR A 51 -3.83 8.77 -1.92
N PRO A 52 -3.31 9.91 -2.42
CA PRO A 52 -2.00 10.40 -2.00
C PRO A 52 -1.99 10.70 -0.50
N GLY A 53 -0.96 10.23 0.19
CA GLY A 53 -0.68 10.60 1.58
C GLY A 53 -0.04 12.00 1.69
N GLY A 54 0.19 12.43 2.93
CA GLY A 54 0.99 13.63 3.20
C GLY A 54 2.46 13.44 2.83
N PHE A 55 3.15 14.54 2.59
CA PHE A 55 4.60 14.55 2.40
C PHE A 55 5.27 15.08 3.67
N GLU A 56 6.38 14.46 4.04
CA GLU A 56 7.25 14.91 5.13
C GLU A 56 8.65 15.16 4.57
N HIS A 57 9.25 16.30 4.91
CA HIS A 57 10.62 16.60 4.52
C HIS A 57 11.59 15.93 5.48
N THR A 58 12.40 15.00 4.98
CA THR A 58 13.36 14.25 5.81
C THR A 58 14.75 14.90 5.88
N GLY A 59 15.07 15.79 4.93
CA GLY A 59 16.39 16.44 4.81
C GLY A 59 17.48 15.57 4.18
N ASN A 60 17.18 14.30 3.85
CA ASN A 60 18.08 13.44 3.10
C ASN A 60 17.88 13.63 1.59
N SER A 61 18.96 13.90 0.85
CA SER A 61 18.91 14.10 -0.60
C SER A 61 18.48 12.85 -1.39
N LEU A 62 18.58 11.66 -0.79
CA LEU A 62 18.18 10.39 -1.42
C LEU A 62 16.74 9.98 -1.08
N ASP A 63 16.03 10.77 -0.27
CA ASP A 63 14.62 10.55 0.02
C ASP A 63 13.78 11.37 -0.97
N VAL A 64 13.19 10.69 -1.96
CA VAL A 64 12.46 11.33 -3.04
C VAL A 64 11.00 10.90 -3.03
N ALA A 65 10.08 11.84 -3.13
CA ALA A 65 8.66 11.53 -3.20
C ALA A 65 8.07 11.89 -4.57
N ILE A 66 7.21 11.02 -5.11
CA ILE A 66 6.45 11.30 -6.32
C ILE A 66 5.19 12.07 -5.92
N SER A 67 5.02 13.27 -6.50
CA SER A 67 3.75 14.00 -6.46
C SER A 67 2.84 13.53 -7.59
N GLY A 68 1.59 13.20 -7.29
CA GLY A 68 0.62 12.69 -8.27
C GLY A 68 0.76 11.18 -8.56
N SER A 69 0.35 10.74 -9.74
CA SER A 69 0.44 9.33 -10.15
C SER A 69 1.86 8.96 -10.59
N GLY A 70 2.25 7.69 -10.43
CA GLY A 70 3.57 7.19 -10.86
C GLY A 70 4.16 6.16 -9.91
N LEU A 71 5.18 5.45 -10.38
CA LEU A 71 5.96 4.49 -9.61
C LEU A 71 7.43 4.65 -10.00
N PHE A 72 8.33 4.42 -9.06
CA PHE A 72 9.74 4.23 -9.35
C PHE A 72 9.93 2.87 -10.01
N VAL A 73 10.83 2.82 -10.98
CA VAL A 73 11.27 1.58 -11.62
C VAL A 73 12.64 1.23 -11.07
N ILE A 74 12.80 0.01 -10.57
CA ILE A 74 14.01 -0.49 -9.95
C ILE A 74 14.45 -1.74 -10.72
N ASP A 75 15.74 -1.86 -11.04
CA ASP A 75 16.27 -3.06 -11.66
C ASP A 75 16.36 -4.19 -10.63
N GLY A 76 15.49 -5.17 -10.77
CA GLY A 76 15.46 -6.36 -9.93
C GLY A 76 16.13 -7.57 -10.61
N PRO A 77 16.44 -8.63 -9.85
CA PRO A 77 17.08 -9.85 -10.38
C PRO A 77 16.25 -10.59 -11.45
N GLY A 78 14.96 -10.29 -11.57
CA GLY A 78 14.05 -10.83 -12.58
C GLY A 78 13.54 -9.81 -13.60
N GLY A 79 14.13 -8.61 -13.66
CA GLY A 79 13.66 -7.50 -14.47
C GLY A 79 13.12 -6.32 -13.65
N PRO A 80 12.48 -5.33 -14.31
CA PRO A 80 12.05 -4.10 -13.66
C PRO A 80 10.95 -4.36 -12.62
N MET A 81 11.17 -3.82 -11.42
CA MET A 81 10.23 -3.80 -10.29
C MET A 81 9.67 -2.40 -10.08
N TYR A 82 8.45 -2.31 -9.57
CA TYR A 82 7.77 -1.04 -9.37
C TYR A 82 7.54 -0.75 -7.88
N SER A 83 7.94 0.43 -7.42
CA SER A 83 7.81 0.82 -6.02
C SER A 83 7.32 2.26 -5.86
N ARG A 84 6.64 2.55 -4.75
CA ARG A 84 6.32 3.92 -4.32
C ARG A 84 7.20 4.38 -3.16
N SER A 85 7.99 3.48 -2.57
CA SER A 85 9.00 3.85 -1.58
C SER A 85 10.11 4.62 -2.27
N GLY A 86 10.42 5.78 -1.73
CA GLY A 86 11.43 6.69 -2.25
C GLY A 86 12.64 6.84 -1.36
N VAL A 87 12.84 5.92 -0.43
CA VAL A 87 14.02 5.86 0.44
C VAL A 87 15.10 5.08 -0.30
N PHE A 88 16.00 5.78 -0.96
CA PHE A 88 17.10 5.15 -1.70
C PHE A 88 18.43 5.24 -0.94
N GLN A 89 19.32 4.31 -1.23
CA GLN A 89 20.66 4.26 -0.62
C GLN A 89 21.68 3.95 -1.70
N LEU A 90 22.86 4.55 -1.59
CA LEU A 90 23.98 4.19 -2.45
C LEU A 90 24.61 2.89 -1.96
N ASN A 91 24.89 1.98 -2.88
CA ASN A 91 25.74 0.83 -2.61
C ASN A 91 27.23 1.23 -2.55
N GLY A 92 28.11 0.28 -2.23
CA GLY A 92 29.56 0.53 -2.12
C GLY A 92 30.25 0.94 -3.42
N GLU A 93 29.57 0.83 -4.55
CA GLU A 93 30.04 1.19 -5.90
C GLU A 93 29.45 2.52 -6.37
N GLY A 94 28.63 3.19 -5.54
CA GLY A 94 28.00 4.46 -5.85
C GLY A 94 26.77 4.36 -6.76
N GLN A 95 26.15 3.19 -6.84
CA GLN A 95 24.88 2.98 -7.54
C GLN A 95 23.70 3.08 -6.55
N LEU A 96 22.58 3.60 -7.05
CA LEU A 96 21.29 3.71 -6.34
C LEU A 96 20.46 2.43 -6.47
#